data_AF-A0A0S3R1B4-F1
#
_entry.id   AF-A0A0S3R1B4-F1
#
_cell.length_a   1.000
_cell.length_b   1.000
_cell.length_c   1.000
_cell.angle_alpha   90.00
_cell.angle_beta   90.00
_cell.angle_gamma   90.00
#
_symmetry.space_group_name_H-M   'P 1'
#
loop_
_entity.id
_entity.type
_entity.pdbx_description
1 polymer ?
#
loop_
_entity_poly.entity_id
_entity_poly.type
_entity_poly.pdbx_seq_one_letter_code
_entity_poly.pdbx_strand_id
1 'polypeptide(L)'
;MKRKETSIDKVYDARALRVVVGDKNGTLHGSAVQCCYSLLDIVHRLWTPIDGEFDDYIINPKPSGYQSLHTAVQGPDSSPLEVQIRTQVLNYFAYAIELLVCILVLHILIYHVA
;
A
#
# COMPACT_ATOMS: atom_id res chain seq x y z
N MET A 1 24.09 5.33 1.34
CA MET A 1 22.99 4.84 0.48
C MET A 1 23.50 4.82 -0.96
N LYS A 2 23.69 3.64 -1.55
CA LYS A 2 24.02 3.53 -2.98
C LYS A 2 22.72 3.71 -3.76
N ARG A 3 22.61 4.85 -4.45
CA ARG A 3 21.49 5.20 -5.33
C ARG A 3 21.50 4.20 -6.49
N LYS A 4 20.45 3.39 -6.63
CA LYS A 4 20.22 2.65 -7.88
C LYS A 4 20.08 3.71 -8.98
N GLU A 5 20.81 3.55 -10.08
CA GLU A 5 20.65 4.36 -11.30
C GLU A 5 19.34 3.97 -11.98
N THR A 6 18.22 4.28 -11.35
CA THR A 6 16.91 4.27 -11.99
C THR A 6 16.74 5.62 -12.66
N SER A 7 16.52 5.61 -13.97
CA SER A 7 16.08 6.78 -14.73
C SER A 7 14.91 7.44 -14.00
N ILE A 8 14.86 8.78 -13.98
CA ILE A 8 13.83 9.56 -13.28
C ILE A 8 12.40 9.12 -13.69
N ASP A 9 12.26 8.59 -14.90
CA ASP A 9 11.04 8.01 -15.47
C ASP A 9 10.55 6.72 -14.78
N LYS A 10 11.39 6.11 -13.92
CA LYS A 10 11.06 4.91 -13.11
C LYS A 10 10.84 5.23 -11.63
N VAL A 11 10.78 6.51 -11.27
CA VAL A 11 10.45 6.92 -9.89
C VAL A 11 8.93 7.01 -9.77
N TYR A 12 8.28 5.85 -9.62
CA TYR A 12 6.83 5.76 -9.35
C TYR A 12 6.46 6.25 -7.95
N ASP A 13 7.45 6.35 -7.07
CA ASP A 13 7.33 6.67 -5.63
C ASP A 13 7.04 8.17 -5.35
N ALA A 14 6.86 9.00 -6.39
CA ALA A 14 6.46 10.39 -6.22
C ALA A 14 5.04 10.52 -5.62
N ARG A 15 4.21 9.48 -5.78
CA ARG A 15 2.87 9.38 -5.19
C ARG A 15 2.70 8.00 -4.57
N ALA A 16 2.62 7.96 -3.24
CA ALA A 16 2.45 6.73 -2.48
C ALA A 16 1.23 6.80 -1.54
N LEU A 17 0.34 5.82 -1.64
CA LEU A 17 -0.74 5.56 -0.70
C LEU A 17 -0.29 4.51 0.31
N ARG A 18 -0.30 4.85 1.60
CA ARG A 18 0.00 3.90 2.67
C ARG A 18 -1.26 3.53 3.45
N VAL A 19 -1.56 2.24 3.48
CA VAL A 19 -2.67 1.67 4.26
C VAL A 19 -2.10 0.82 5.40
N VAL A 20 -2.58 1.06 6.61
CA VAL A 20 -2.16 0.34 7.82
C VAL A 20 -3.38 -0.35 8.41
N VAL A 21 -3.26 -1.66 8.66
CA VAL A 21 -4.38 -2.51 9.09
C VAL A 21 -4.03 -3.24 10.39
N GLY A 22 -4.95 -3.31 11.33
CA GLY A 22 -4.79 -4.07 12.58
C GLY A 22 -5.01 -3.22 13.82
N ASP A 23 -4.86 -3.85 14.99
CA ASP A 23 -5.01 -3.19 16.28
C ASP A 23 -3.67 -2.73 16.86
N LYS A 24 -3.72 -1.96 17.95
CA LYS A 24 -2.51 -1.45 18.63
C LYS A 24 -1.80 -2.53 19.47
N ASN A 25 -2.46 -3.63 19.78
CA ASN A 25 -2.00 -4.63 20.74
C ASN A 25 -1.47 -5.90 20.04
N GLY A 26 -1.41 -5.91 18.70
CA GLY A 26 -1.02 -7.06 17.89
C GLY A 26 -1.96 -8.27 18.01
N THR A 27 -3.12 -8.12 18.63
CA THR A 27 -4.00 -9.25 18.99
C THR A 27 -4.67 -9.84 17.75
N LEU A 28 -4.90 -9.01 16.73
CA LEU A 28 -5.54 -9.36 15.47
C LEU A 28 -4.56 -9.60 14.31
N HIS A 29 -3.31 -10.03 14.56
CA HIS A 29 -2.29 -10.14 13.51
C HIS A 29 -2.74 -11.00 12.32
N GLY A 30 -3.29 -12.19 12.56
CA GLY A 30 -3.76 -13.08 11.47
C GLY A 30 -4.87 -12.46 10.61
N SER A 31 -5.90 -11.89 11.25
CA SER A 31 -6.96 -11.18 10.53
C SER A 31 -6.48 -9.91 9.83
N ALA A 32 -5.48 -9.21 10.39
CA ALA A 32 -4.91 -8.02 9.78
C ALA A 32 -4.15 -8.37 8.49
N VAL A 33 -3.39 -9.47 8.48
CA VAL A 33 -2.75 -9.99 7.26
C VAL A 33 -3.79 -10.32 6.20
N GLN A 34 -4.89 -10.98 6.56
CA GLN A 34 -5.97 -11.30 5.62
C GLN A 34 -6.62 -10.04 5.03
N CYS A 35 -6.81 -9.00 5.85
CA CYS A 35 -7.29 -7.71 5.39
C CYS A 35 -6.28 -7.02 4.44
N CYS A 36 -4.96 -7.18 4.64
CA CYS A 36 -3.96 -6.64 3.72
C CYS A 36 -4.13 -7.20 2.29
N TYR A 37 -4.30 -8.52 2.17
CA TYR A 37 -4.54 -9.16 0.87
C TYR A 37 -5.91 -8.80 0.29
N SER A 38 -6.94 -8.64 1.13
CA SER A 38 -8.27 -8.19 0.67
C SER A 38 -8.22 -6.77 0.11
N LEU A 39 -7.44 -5.88 0.72
CA LEU A 39 -7.21 -4.53 0.22
C LEU A 39 -6.41 -4.52 -1.08
N LEU A 40 -5.39 -5.38 -1.22
CA LEU A 40 -4.63 -5.54 -2.45
C LEU A 40 -5.57 -5.90 -3.61
N ASP A 41 -6.44 -6.89 -3.40
CA ASP A 41 -7.45 -7.33 -4.37
C ASP A 41 -8.43 -6.21 -4.74
N ILE A 42 -8.85 -5.36 -3.79
CA ILE A 42 -9.66 -4.16 -4.09
C ILE A 42 -8.86 -3.17 -4.95
N VAL A 43 -7.62 -2.87 -4.59
CA VAL A 43 -6.74 -1.94 -5.32
C VAL A 43 -6.55 -2.40 -6.77
N HIS A 44 -6.26 -3.68 -6.98
CA HIS A 44 -6.07 -4.29 -8.31
C HIS A 44 -7.35 -4.38 -9.13
N ARG A 45 -8.54 -4.37 -8.49
CA ARG A 45 -9.82 -4.21 -9.19
C ARG A 45 -10.13 -2.78 -9.61
N LEU A 46 -9.65 -1.80 -8.86
CA LEU A 46 -9.88 -0.38 -9.13
C LEU A 46 -8.90 0.16 -10.17
N TRP A 47 -7.66 -0.32 -10.14
CA TRP A 47 -6.58 0.17 -10.99
C TRP A 47 -5.74 -0.97 -11.54
N THR A 48 -5.33 -0.84 -12.80
CA THR A 48 -4.48 -1.82 -13.48
C THR A 48 -3.12 -1.92 -12.80
N PRO A 49 -2.72 -3.10 -12.29
CA PRO A 49 -1.39 -3.31 -11.75
C PRO A 49 -0.31 -3.10 -12.81
N ILE A 50 0.83 -2.55 -12.40
CA ILE A 50 2.01 -2.46 -13.27
C ILE A 50 2.80 -3.77 -13.13
N ASP A 51 3.02 -4.45 -14.25
CA ASP A 51 3.73 -5.72 -14.26
C ASP A 51 5.14 -5.60 -13.66
N GLY A 52 5.49 -6.54 -12.78
CA GLY A 52 6.80 -6.60 -12.13
C GLY A 52 6.99 -5.65 -10.94
N GLU A 53 5.99 -4.84 -10.60
CA GLU A 53 6.03 -3.87 -9.50
C GLU A 53 5.24 -4.34 -8.26
N PHE A 54 5.11 -5.66 -8.06
CA PHE A 54 4.50 -6.25 -6.87
C PHE A 54 5.54 -6.97 -6.01
N ASP A 55 5.67 -6.55 -4.75
CA ASP A 55 6.51 -7.20 -3.75
C ASP A 55 5.66 -7.63 -2.54
N ASP A 56 5.70 -8.92 -2.21
CA ASP A 56 5.12 -9.48 -0.99
C ASP A 56 6.19 -9.63 0.09
N TYR A 57 6.35 -8.58 0.91
CA TYR A 57 7.22 -8.62 2.09
C TYR A 57 6.54 -9.20 3.33
N ILE A 58 5.27 -9.64 3.27
CA ILE A 58 4.64 -10.40 4.36
C ILE A 58 5.24 -11.82 4.35
N ILE A 59 5.31 -12.44 3.18
CA ILE A 59 5.90 -13.78 2.97
C ILE A 59 7.43 -13.69 2.90
N ASN A 60 7.98 -12.66 2.27
CA ASN A 60 9.43 -12.47 2.12
C ASN A 60 9.91 -11.22 2.88
N PRO A 61 9.93 -11.23 4.22
CA PRO A 61 10.28 -10.06 5.01
C PRO A 61 11.69 -9.56 4.69
N LYS A 62 11.87 -8.24 4.70
CA LYS A 62 13.21 -7.65 4.58
C LYS A 62 14.07 -8.05 5.79
N PRO A 63 15.41 -8.02 5.68
CA PRO A 63 16.31 -8.33 6.82
C PRO A 63 16.04 -7.48 8.07
N SER A 64 15.42 -6.31 7.92
CA SER A 64 14.98 -5.46 9.04
C SER A 64 13.75 -5.98 9.80
N GLY A 65 13.14 -7.10 9.37
CA GLY A 65 11.84 -7.57 9.86
C GLY A 65 10.65 -6.79 9.32
N TYR A 66 10.86 -5.92 8.32
CA TYR A 66 9.80 -5.13 7.71
C TYR A 66 8.85 -6.02 6.89
N GLN A 67 7.54 -5.91 7.20
CA GLN A 67 6.46 -6.63 6.53
C GLN A 67 5.43 -5.65 5.95
N SER A 68 5.15 -5.78 4.66
CA SER A 68 4.19 -4.98 3.89
C SER A 68 3.96 -5.63 2.53
N LEU A 69 2.79 -5.40 1.94
CA LEU A 69 2.56 -5.59 0.50
C LEU A 69 2.86 -4.27 -0.21
N HIS A 70 3.67 -4.30 -1.25
CA HIS A 70 3.96 -3.14 -2.10
C HIS A 70 3.47 -3.46 -3.51
N THR A 71 2.71 -2.55 -4.12
CA THR A 71 2.28 -2.68 -5.52
C THR A 71 2.31 -1.31 -6.18
N ALA A 72 2.72 -1.23 -7.44
CA ALA A 72 2.44 -0.08 -8.29
C ALA A 72 1.22 -0.36 -9.17
N VAL A 73 0.37 0.65 -9.35
CA VAL A 73 -0.81 0.60 -10.23
C VAL A 73 -0.85 1.83 -11.13
N GLN A 74 -1.52 1.72 -12.28
CA GLN A 74 -1.83 2.88 -13.11
C GLN A 74 -3.00 3.64 -12.48
N GLY A 75 -2.68 4.80 -11.89
CA GLY A 75 -3.63 5.67 -11.23
C GLY A 75 -4.66 6.30 -12.18
N PRO A 76 -5.67 6.98 -11.62
CA PRO A 76 -6.79 7.52 -12.39
C PRO A 76 -6.40 8.64 -13.37
N ASP A 77 -5.29 9.33 -13.13
CA ASP A 77 -4.71 10.33 -14.02
C ASP A 77 -3.72 9.71 -15.03
N SER A 78 -3.75 8.37 -15.20
CA SER A 78 -2.77 7.60 -15.97
C SER A 78 -1.34 7.67 -15.45
N SER A 79 -1.11 8.33 -14.30
CA SER A 79 0.18 8.36 -13.64
C SER A 79 0.35 7.15 -12.73
N PRO A 80 1.57 6.61 -12.58
CA PRO A 80 1.85 5.56 -11.62
C PRO A 80 1.54 5.99 -10.18
N LEU A 81 0.91 5.08 -9.42
CA LEU A 81 0.62 5.24 -8.00
C LEU A 81 1.18 4.03 -7.25
N GLU A 82 2.05 4.29 -6.28
CA GLU A 82 2.53 3.25 -5.38
C GLU A 82 1.54 3.03 -4.23
N VAL A 83 1.23 1.78 -3.89
CA VAL A 83 0.36 1.41 -2.78
C VAL A 83 1.11 0.46 -1.85
N GLN A 84 1.21 0.85 -0.58
CA GLN A 84 1.86 0.09 0.49
C GLN A 84 0.83 -0.31 1.54
N ILE A 85 0.57 -1.61 1.70
CA ILE A 85 -0.41 -2.14 2.66
C ILE A 85 0.34 -2.94 3.73
N ARG A 86 0.27 -2.54 5.00
CA ARG A 86 0.97 -3.22 6.08
C ARG A 86 0.11 -3.47 7.30
N THR A 87 0.47 -4.49 8.07
CA THR A 87 -0.13 -4.71 9.38
C THR A 87 0.46 -3.75 10.40
N GLN A 88 -0.36 -3.30 11.35
CA GLN A 88 0.11 -2.49 12.45
C GLN A 88 0.81 -3.36 13.50
N VAL A 89 2.13 -3.21 13.59
CA VAL A 89 2.90 -3.44 14.80
C VAL A 89 3.60 -2.08 15.03
N LEU A 90 3.19 -1.35 16.08
CA LEU A 90 3.43 0.10 16.37
C LEU A 90 4.67 0.78 15.72
N ASN A 91 4.56 2.00 15.18
CA ASN A 91 4.46 3.26 15.94
C ASN A 91 3.52 4.31 15.28
N TYR A 92 2.55 4.78 16.08
CA TYR A 92 1.66 5.95 15.95
C TYR A 92 0.76 6.10 14.69
N PHE A 93 -0.55 6.21 14.95
CA PHE A 93 -1.73 6.30 14.06
C PHE A 93 -2.19 5.02 13.33
N ALA A 94 -3.08 4.27 14.00
CA ALA A 94 -3.98 3.29 13.39
C ALA A 94 -5.30 3.98 13.08
N TYR A 95 -5.76 3.93 11.84
CA TYR A 95 -7.16 4.10 11.52
C TYR A 95 -7.69 2.73 11.10
N ALA A 96 -8.64 2.19 11.87
CA ALA A 96 -9.49 1.11 11.40
C ALA A 96 -10.37 1.70 10.28
N ILE A 97 -10.00 1.41 9.05
CA ILE A 97 -10.71 1.90 7.87
C ILE A 97 -11.72 0.80 7.50
N GLU A 98 -12.98 0.97 7.91
CA GLU A 98 -14.08 0.24 7.28
C GLU A 98 -14.03 0.51 5.77
N LEU A 99 -14.38 -0.47 4.94
CA LEU A 99 -14.29 -0.41 3.46
C LEU A 99 -14.76 0.93 2.86
N LEU A 100 -15.76 1.56 3.48
CA LEU A 100 -16.29 2.88 3.11
C LEU A 100 -15.26 4.01 3.21
N VAL A 101 -14.43 4.02 4.26
CA VAL A 101 -13.37 5.02 4.47
C VAL A 101 -12.24 4.79 3.47
N CYS A 102 -11.97 3.55 3.05
CA CYS A 102 -10.98 3.28 2.01
C CYS A 102 -11.46 3.86 0.68
N ILE A 103 -12.72 3.61 0.32
CA ILE A 103 -13.33 4.20 -0.88
C ILE A 103 -13.36 5.73 -0.78
N LEU A 104 -13.70 6.30 0.39
CA LEU A 104 -13.73 7.76 0.61
C LEU A 104 -12.34 8.39 0.58
N VAL A 105 -11.31 7.76 1.16
CA VAL A 105 -9.92 8.24 1.11
C VAL A 105 -9.38 8.12 -0.31
N LEU A 106 -9.70 7.03 -1.03
CA LEU A 106 -9.40 6.89 -2.44
C LEU A 106 -10.11 7.98 -3.25
N HIS A 107 -11.40 8.25 -3.00
CA HIS A 107 -12.13 9.35 -3.61
C HIS A 107 -11.48 10.71 -3.30
N ILE A 108 -11.19 11.02 -2.04
CA ILE A 108 -10.58 12.29 -1.63
C ILE A 108 -9.20 12.46 -2.27
N LEU A 109 -8.38 11.41 -2.34
CA LEU A 109 -7.08 11.45 -3.03
C LEU A 109 -7.21 11.61 -4.56
N ILE A 110 -8.28 11.09 -5.16
CA ILE A 110 -8.62 11.32 -6.58
C ILE A 110 -9.01 12.80 -6.83
N TYR A 111 -9.73 13.45 -5.90
CA TYR A 111 -10.28 14.79 -6.10
C TYR A 111 -9.44 15.96 -5.52
N HIS A 112 -8.43 15.71 -4.69
CA HIS A 112 -7.57 16.77 -4.10
C HIS A 112 -6.16 16.87 -4.72
N VAL A 113 -5.85 16.05 -5.74
CA VAL A 113 -4.56 16.09 -6.47
C VAL A 113 -4.71 16.72 -7.87
N ALA A 114 -5.83 17.42 -8.12
CA ALA A 114 -6.03 18.28 -9.29
C ALA A 114 -5.61 19.74 -8.99
#